data_AF-A0A9W9GB25-F1
#
_entry.id   AF-A0A9W9GB25-F1
#
_cell.length_a   1.000
_cell.length_b   1.000
_cell.length_c   1.000
_cell.angle_alpha   90.00
_cell.angle_beta   90.00
_cell.angle_gamma   90.00
#
_symmetry.space_group_name_H-M   'P 1'
#
loop_
_entity.id
_entity.type
_entity.pdbx_description
1 polymer ?
#
loop_
_entity_poly.entity_id
_entity_poly.type
_entity_poly.pdbx_seq_one_letter_code
_entity_poly.pdbx_strand_id
1 'polypeptide(L)'
;MEEVNRVISDAIKTHHSIRILGDLPTERLDCEDYLASTRRIISNLITFWENRAELRLLAVEVWPRHCYFALDFNNDEYDYQTAHAQVIVMPVYLLRLSRRSGAWRIFRHKPGDTQLAKRIADLHEGNGQNPIPFLEDHIKGVTHYSPRNRQQPNDALE
;
A
#
# COMPACT_ATOMS: atom_id res chain seq x y z
N MET A 1 -16.83 -10.13 -5.52
CA MET A 1 -16.54 -8.71 -5.27
C MET A 1 -17.60 -8.04 -4.40
N GLU A 2 -18.88 -8.40 -4.51
CA GLU A 2 -19.96 -7.82 -3.69
C GLU A 2 -19.69 -7.85 -2.18
N GLU A 3 -19.32 -9.02 -1.63
CA GLU A 3 -18.97 -9.15 -0.21
C GLU A 3 -17.82 -8.22 0.20
N VAL A 4 -16.79 -8.09 -0.66
CA VAL A 4 -15.66 -7.18 -0.43
C VAL A 4 -16.15 -5.75 -0.33
N ASN A 5 -16.98 -5.31 -1.27
CA ASN A 5 -17.53 -3.96 -1.29
C ASN A 5 -18.45 -3.70 -0.08
N ARG A 6 -19.22 -4.69 0.37
CA ARG A 6 -20.04 -4.56 1.58
C ARG A 6 -19.17 -4.32 2.81
N VAL A 7 -18.13 -5.13 3.01
CA VAL A 7 -17.21 -4.98 4.16
C VAL A 7 -16.49 -3.64 4.14
N ILE A 8 -16.03 -3.18 2.96
CA ILE A 8 -15.41 -1.86 2.81
C ILE A 8 -16.41 -0.75 3.13
N SER A 9 -17.65 -0.85 2.63
CA SER A 9 -18.69 0.13 2.93
C SER A 9 -18.97 0.24 4.42
N ASP A 10 -19.10 -0.89 5.12
CA ASP A 10 -19.34 -0.91 6.57
C ASP A 10 -18.14 -0.33 7.34
N ALA A 11 -16.92 -0.64 6.89
CA ALA A 11 -15.69 -0.12 7.47
C ALA A 11 -15.57 1.40 7.31
N ILE A 12 -15.83 1.94 6.11
CA ILE A 12 -15.82 3.39 5.83
C ILE A 12 -16.91 4.09 6.64
N LYS A 13 -18.12 3.53 6.74
CA LYS A 13 -19.18 4.12 7.59
C LYS A 13 -18.78 4.19 9.07
N THR A 14 -17.97 3.24 9.53
CA THR A 14 -17.55 3.15 10.94
C THR A 14 -16.34 4.04 11.24
N HIS A 15 -15.40 4.14 10.30
CA HIS A 15 -14.08 4.73 10.56
C HIS A 15 -13.73 5.93 9.68
N HIS A 16 -14.55 6.23 8.65
CA HIS A 16 -14.28 7.16 7.55
C HIS A 16 -13.06 6.81 6.70
N SER A 17 -11.89 6.70 7.33
CA SER A 17 -10.61 6.35 6.71
C SER A 17 -10.22 4.91 7.02
N ILE A 18 -9.82 4.15 6.00
CA ILE A 18 -9.29 2.80 6.15
C ILE A 18 -8.14 2.55 5.18
N ARG A 19 -7.31 1.54 5.48
CA ARG A 19 -6.27 1.06 4.58
C ARG A 19 -6.51 -0.39 4.20
N ILE A 20 -6.47 -0.67 2.91
CA ILE A 20 -6.44 -2.03 2.39
C ILE A 20 -4.98 -2.47 2.27
N LEU A 21 -4.65 -3.55 2.97
CA LEU A 21 -3.46 -4.35 2.68
C LEU A 21 -3.85 -5.44 1.69
N GLY A 22 -3.45 -5.30 0.44
CA GLY A 22 -3.63 -6.32 -0.58
C GLY A 22 -2.62 -7.45 -0.46
N ASP A 23 -3.03 -8.69 -0.66
CA ASP A 23 -2.16 -9.86 -0.85
C ASP A 23 -2.54 -10.56 -2.15
N LEU A 24 -1.67 -10.45 -3.15
CA LEU A 24 -1.80 -11.03 -4.48
C LEU A 24 -0.74 -12.14 -4.67
N PRO A 25 -1.06 -13.26 -5.33
CA PRO A 25 -0.03 -14.20 -5.76
C PRO A 25 0.85 -13.56 -6.83
N THR A 26 2.18 -13.52 -6.64
CA THR A 26 3.11 -12.85 -7.57
C THR A 26 3.03 -13.42 -8.99
N GLU A 27 2.76 -14.72 -9.13
CA GLU A 27 2.56 -15.40 -10.41
C GLU A 27 1.40 -14.84 -11.26
N ARG A 28 0.52 -14.00 -10.68
CA ARG A 28 -0.56 -13.34 -11.40
C ARG A 28 -0.18 -11.95 -11.92
N LEU A 29 0.98 -11.43 -11.53
CA LEU A 29 1.48 -10.14 -11.99
C LEU A 29 2.40 -10.29 -13.19
N ASP A 30 2.54 -9.18 -13.90
CA ASP A 30 3.47 -9.03 -15.02
C ASP A 30 4.82 -8.59 -14.47
N CYS A 31 5.87 -9.38 -14.69
CA CYS A 31 7.21 -9.08 -14.17
C CYS A 31 7.90 -7.93 -14.90
N GLU A 32 7.39 -7.53 -16.06
CA GLU A 32 7.87 -6.36 -16.79
C GLU A 32 7.24 -5.06 -16.25
N ASP A 33 6.05 -5.15 -15.64
CA ASP A 33 5.37 -4.00 -15.03
C ASP A 33 4.44 -4.41 -13.87
N TYR A 34 5.01 -4.50 -12.67
CA TYR A 34 4.28 -4.84 -11.45
C TYR A 34 3.21 -3.80 -11.07
N LEU A 35 3.45 -2.52 -11.35
CA LEU A 35 2.51 -1.46 -10.99
C LEU A 35 1.28 -1.50 -11.88
N ALA A 36 1.46 -1.58 -13.20
CA ALA A 36 0.34 -1.66 -14.14
C ALA A 36 -0.44 -2.96 -13.96
N SER A 37 0.24 -4.09 -13.76
CA SER A 37 -0.43 -5.38 -13.52
C SER A 37 -1.17 -5.42 -12.19
N THR A 38 -0.65 -4.81 -11.11
CA THR A 38 -1.39 -4.63 -9.85
C THR A 38 -2.67 -3.83 -10.08
N ARG A 39 -2.56 -2.65 -10.72
CA ARG A 39 -3.72 -1.78 -11.02
C ARG A 39 -4.77 -2.51 -11.85
N ARG A 40 -4.34 -3.30 -12.84
CA ARG A 40 -5.22 -4.13 -13.67
C ARG A 40 -5.97 -5.16 -12.84
N ILE A 41 -5.30 -5.87 -11.93
CA ILE A 41 -5.94 -6.87 -11.05
C ILE A 41 -6.98 -6.24 -10.14
N ILE A 42 -6.71 -5.06 -9.58
CA ILE A 42 -7.62 -4.37 -8.64
C ILE A 42 -8.58 -3.38 -9.31
N SER A 43 -8.57 -3.29 -10.65
CA SER A 43 -9.37 -2.32 -11.42
C SER A 43 -10.85 -2.33 -11.05
N ASN A 44 -11.45 -3.51 -10.96
CA ASN A 44 -12.86 -3.65 -10.56
C ASN A 44 -13.17 -3.07 -9.17
N LEU A 45 -12.20 -3.11 -8.25
CA LEU A 45 -12.34 -2.48 -6.94
C LEU A 45 -12.22 -0.95 -7.08
N ILE A 46 -11.22 -0.46 -7.79
CA ILE A 46 -10.99 0.98 -8.01
C ILE A 46 -12.20 1.62 -8.68
N THR A 47 -12.65 1.09 -9.83
CA THR A 47 -13.81 1.62 -10.57
C THR A 47 -15.09 1.60 -9.74
N PHE A 48 -15.25 0.60 -8.86
CA PHE A 48 -16.39 0.59 -7.95
C PHE A 48 -16.31 1.72 -6.91
N TRP A 49 -15.14 2.16 -6.49
CA TRP A 49 -15.00 3.10 -5.37
C TRP A 49 -14.59 4.52 -5.76
N GLU A 50 -14.07 4.75 -6.96
CA GLU A 50 -13.49 6.04 -7.38
C GLU A 50 -14.47 7.22 -7.30
N ASN A 51 -15.78 6.98 -7.47
CA ASN A 51 -16.82 8.01 -7.35
C ASN A 51 -17.50 8.04 -5.96
N ARG A 52 -16.99 7.26 -5.00
CA ARG A 52 -17.60 7.03 -3.67
C ARG A 52 -16.66 7.32 -2.50
N ALA A 53 -15.35 7.29 -2.76
CA ALA A 53 -14.30 7.53 -1.78
C ALA A 53 -13.06 8.07 -2.49
N GLU A 54 -12.23 8.81 -1.76
CA GLU A 54 -10.91 9.18 -2.25
C GLU A 54 -9.97 7.97 -2.14
N LEU A 55 -9.44 7.51 -3.27
CA LEU A 55 -8.56 6.34 -3.34
C LEU A 55 -7.12 6.76 -3.56
N ARG A 56 -6.19 6.18 -2.78
CA ARG A 56 -4.76 6.43 -2.94
C ARG A 56 -3.96 5.14 -2.86
N LEU A 57 -3.46 4.66 -4.00
CA LEU A 57 -2.51 3.54 -4.05
C LEU A 57 -1.13 4.06 -3.65
N LEU A 58 -0.65 3.66 -2.48
CA LEU A 58 0.58 4.18 -1.87
C LEU A 58 1.81 3.38 -2.27
N ALA A 59 1.70 2.06 -2.30
CA ALA A 59 2.85 1.19 -2.51
C ALA A 59 2.46 -0.16 -3.07
N VAL A 60 3.42 -0.78 -3.76
CA VAL A 60 3.43 -2.17 -4.19
C VAL A 60 4.78 -2.78 -3.80
N GLU A 61 4.76 -3.84 -3.01
CA GLU A 61 5.95 -4.60 -2.63
C GLU A 61 5.86 -6.01 -3.20
N VAL A 62 6.85 -6.39 -4.01
CA VAL A 62 6.86 -7.65 -4.74
C VAL A 62 7.84 -8.62 -4.09
N TRP A 63 7.34 -9.78 -3.69
CA TRP A 63 8.13 -10.89 -3.14
C TRP A 63 7.99 -12.12 -4.04
N PRO A 64 8.86 -13.14 -3.90
CA PRO A 64 8.83 -14.31 -4.80
C PRO A 64 7.47 -15.03 -4.90
N ARG A 65 6.66 -15.02 -3.84
CA ARG A 65 5.35 -15.70 -3.81
C ARG A 65 4.15 -14.76 -3.67
N HIS A 66 4.36 -13.60 -3.04
CA HIS A 66 3.31 -12.67 -2.71
C HIS A 66 3.69 -11.26 -3.17
N CYS A 67 2.71 -10.55 -3.70
CA CYS A 67 2.80 -9.12 -3.97
C CYS A 67 1.80 -8.43 -3.06
N TYR A 68 2.29 -7.47 -2.27
CA TYR A 68 1.48 -6.68 -1.38
C TYR A 68 1.24 -5.31 -1.97
N PHE A 69 0.06 -4.73 -1.73
CA PHE A 69 -0.19 -3.33 -2.06
C PHE A 69 -0.89 -2.63 -0.89
N ALA A 70 -0.68 -1.33 -0.77
CA ALA A 70 -1.37 -0.48 0.19
C ALA A 70 -2.27 0.51 -0.56
N LEU A 71 -3.59 0.38 -0.34
CA LEU A 71 -4.59 1.26 -0.93
C LEU A 71 -5.40 1.93 0.18
N ASP A 72 -5.29 3.25 0.27
CA ASP A 72 -6.02 4.05 1.23
C ASP A 72 -7.36 4.49 0.68
N PHE A 73 -8.33 4.57 1.58
CA PHE A 73 -9.66 5.14 1.37
C PHE A 73 -9.81 6.33 2.31
N ASN A 74 -10.16 7.49 1.77
CA ASN A 74 -10.43 8.74 2.51
C ASN A 74 -9.34 9.07 3.54
N ASN A 75 -8.06 8.88 3.18
CA ASN A 75 -6.96 9.26 4.07
C ASN A 75 -6.69 10.77 3.95
N ASP A 76 -7.52 11.55 4.65
CA ASP A 76 -7.48 13.02 4.68
C ASP A 76 -6.20 13.56 5.35
N GLU A 77 -5.55 12.74 6.18
CA GLU A 77 -4.29 13.08 6.86
C GLU A 77 -3.06 12.90 5.96
N TYR A 78 -3.20 12.27 4.79
CA TYR A 78 -2.05 12.03 3.91
C TYR A 78 -1.59 13.30 3.21
N ASP A 79 -0.41 13.77 3.60
CA ASP A 79 0.34 14.79 2.86
C ASP A 79 1.66 14.20 2.35
N TYR A 80 1.84 14.14 1.03
CA TYR A 80 3.06 13.61 0.40
C TYR A 80 4.34 14.32 0.86
N GLN A 81 4.28 15.62 1.19
CA GLN A 81 5.48 16.35 1.63
C GLN A 81 5.94 15.91 3.01
N THR A 82 5.02 15.50 3.89
CA THR A 82 5.29 15.21 5.30
C THR A 82 5.12 13.73 5.68
N ALA A 83 4.53 12.90 4.82
CA ALA A 83 4.20 11.49 5.09
C ALA A 83 5.39 10.58 5.42
N HIS A 84 6.62 10.98 5.07
CA HIS A 84 7.84 10.28 5.46
C HIS A 84 8.17 10.43 6.96
N ALA A 85 7.68 11.49 7.61
CA ALA A 85 7.90 11.78 9.02
C ALA A 85 6.66 11.47 9.90
N GLN A 86 5.56 11.00 9.30
CA GLN A 86 4.30 10.79 9.98
C GLN A 86 3.88 9.31 9.94
N VAL A 87 3.50 8.78 11.10
CA VAL A 87 2.93 7.44 11.22
C VAL A 87 1.41 7.56 11.33
N ILE A 88 0.73 7.57 10.18
CA ILE A 88 -0.74 7.67 10.10
C ILE A 88 -1.35 6.29 10.36
N VAL A 89 -1.82 6.07 11.59
CA VAL A 89 -2.42 4.81 12.02
C VAL A 89 -3.91 4.80 11.69
N MET A 90 -4.36 3.83 10.89
CA MET A 90 -5.78 3.67 10.55
C MET A 90 -6.19 2.19 10.52
N PRO A 91 -7.50 1.89 10.58
CA PRO A 91 -7.99 0.52 10.51
C PRO A 91 -7.58 -0.17 9.20
N VAL A 92 -6.80 -1.25 9.32
CA VAL A 92 -6.35 -2.06 8.19
C VAL A 92 -7.29 -3.24 7.92
N TYR A 93 -7.62 -3.46 6.66
CA TYR A 93 -8.32 -4.66 6.20
C TYR A 93 -7.43 -5.42 5.21
N LEU A 94 -7.23 -6.72 5.44
CA LEU A 94 -6.48 -7.56 4.52
C LEU A 94 -7.41 -8.01 3.39
N LEU A 95 -7.08 -7.63 2.15
CA LEU A 95 -7.76 -8.09 0.94
C LEU A 95 -6.88 -9.09 0.21
N ARG A 96 -7.26 -10.37 0.27
CA ARG A 96 -6.46 -11.47 -0.26
C ARG A 96 -7.09 -12.08 -1.50
N LEU A 97 -6.31 -12.22 -2.56
CA LEU A 97 -6.67 -12.99 -3.74
C LEU A 97 -6.19 -14.44 -3.60
N SER A 98 -7.13 -15.38 -3.55
CA SER A 98 -6.81 -16.81 -3.49
C SER A 98 -6.11 -17.26 -4.77
N ARG A 99 -4.89 -17.80 -4.61
CA ARG A 99 -4.12 -18.42 -5.71
C ARG A 99 -4.90 -19.54 -6.40
N ARG A 100 -5.51 -20.43 -5.61
CA ARG A 100 -6.18 -21.66 -6.09
C ARG A 100 -7.54 -21.40 -6.73
N SER A 101 -8.37 -20.55 -6.11
CA SER A 101 -9.75 -20.35 -6.56
C SER A 101 -9.98 -19.05 -7.32
N GLY A 102 -9.02 -18.11 -7.30
CA GLY A 102 -9.23 -16.77 -7.84
C GLY A 102 -10.27 -15.93 -7.08
N ALA A 103 -10.75 -16.42 -5.93
CA ALA A 103 -11.71 -15.72 -5.11
C ALA A 103 -11.03 -14.70 -4.20
N TRP A 104 -11.68 -13.55 -4.01
CA TRP A 104 -11.29 -12.52 -3.06
C TRP A 104 -11.84 -12.81 -1.67
N ARG A 105 -11.04 -12.52 -0.64
CA ARG A 105 -11.47 -12.51 0.76
C ARG A 105 -11.01 -11.23 1.43
N ILE A 106 -11.84 -10.65 2.27
CA ILE A 106 -11.51 -9.47 3.06
C ILE A 106 -11.83 -9.69 4.53
N PHE A 107 -10.97 -9.18 5.42
CA PHE A 107 -11.23 -9.19 6.85
C PHE A 107 -10.42 -8.11 7.56
N ARG A 108 -10.90 -7.69 8.73
CA ARG A 108 -10.22 -6.73 9.59
C ARG A 108 -8.90 -7.32 10.11
N HIS A 109 -7.81 -6.58 9.96
CA HIS A 109 -6.49 -7.00 10.42
C HIS A 109 -5.87 -5.98 11.40
N LYS A 110 -6.29 -6.06 12.67
CA LYS A 110 -5.88 -5.11 13.73
C LYS A 110 -4.36 -4.98 13.92
N PRO A 111 -3.56 -6.06 13.91
CA PRO A 111 -2.10 -5.94 14.06
C PRO A 111 -1.45 -5.08 12.97
N GLY A 112 -2.08 -5.01 11.79
CA GLY A 112 -1.60 -4.23 10.66
C GLY A 112 -1.73 -2.72 10.82
N ASP A 113 -2.59 -2.21 11.70
CA ASP A 113 -2.86 -0.76 11.79
C ASP A 113 -1.60 0.05 12.01
N THR A 114 -0.81 -0.33 13.03
CA THR A 114 0.44 0.35 13.35
C THR A 114 1.59 -0.16 12.49
N GLN A 115 1.66 -1.46 12.20
CA GLN A 115 2.77 -2.04 11.44
C GLN A 115 2.83 -1.49 10.02
N LEU A 116 1.69 -1.45 9.33
CA LEU A 116 1.61 -0.94 7.98
C LEU A 116 1.75 0.59 7.94
N ALA A 117 1.28 1.31 8.95
CA ALA A 117 1.51 2.76 9.05
C ALA A 117 3.00 3.09 9.09
N LYS A 118 3.78 2.40 9.94
CA LYS A 118 5.23 2.55 10.03
C LYS A 118 5.90 2.17 8.71
N ARG A 119 5.52 1.03 8.13
CA ARG A 119 6.08 0.59 6.85
C ARG A 119 5.87 1.61 5.72
N ILE A 120 4.69 2.22 5.62
CA ILE A 120 4.43 3.27 4.62
C ILE A 120 5.31 4.50 4.85
N ALA A 121 5.51 4.94 6.09
CA ALA A 121 6.41 6.03 6.40
C ALA A 121 7.87 5.68 6.00
N ASP A 122 8.32 4.47 6.32
CA ASP A 122 9.65 3.97 5.95
C ASP A 122 9.82 3.89 4.42
N LEU A 123 8.81 3.41 3.69
CA LEU A 123 8.82 3.40 2.22
C LEU A 123 8.94 4.82 1.67
N HIS A 124 8.20 5.76 2.24
CA HIS A 124 8.23 7.14 1.79
C HIS A 124 9.57 7.82 2.08
N GLU A 125 10.16 7.54 3.24
CA GLU A 125 11.50 7.98 3.60
C GLU A 125 12.54 7.41 2.63
N GLY A 126 12.56 6.09 2.43
CA GLY A 126 13.55 5.40 1.60
C GLY A 126 13.43 5.68 0.09
N ASN A 127 12.22 5.98 -0.41
CA ASN A 127 11.99 6.35 -1.80
C ASN A 127 12.20 7.85 -2.09
N GLY A 128 12.50 8.66 -1.07
CA GLY A 128 12.83 10.07 -1.22
C GLY A 128 11.71 10.89 -1.86
N GLN A 129 11.94 11.37 -3.09
CA GLN A 129 10.99 12.21 -3.85
C GLN A 129 10.33 11.45 -5.02
N ASN A 130 10.49 10.12 -5.09
CA ASN A 130 9.81 9.33 -6.11
C ASN A 130 8.28 9.43 -5.94
N PRO A 131 7.51 9.53 -7.03
CA PRO A 131 6.06 9.61 -6.92
C PRO A 131 5.45 8.29 -6.43
N ILE A 132 4.31 8.37 -5.75
CA ILE A 132 3.49 7.20 -5.44
C ILE A 132 2.77 6.66 -6.70
N PRO A 133 2.46 5.35 -6.76
CA PRO A 133 2.80 4.33 -5.78
C PRO A 133 4.29 3.97 -5.78
N PHE A 134 4.86 3.80 -4.59
CA PHE A 134 6.21 3.26 -4.45
C PHE A 134 6.25 1.80 -4.93
N LEU A 135 7.37 1.40 -5.52
CA LEU A 135 7.61 0.03 -5.93
C LEU A 135 8.88 -0.49 -5.27
N GLU A 136 8.75 -1.59 -4.53
CA GLU A 136 9.90 -2.37 -4.07
C GLU A 136 9.86 -3.78 -4.64
N ASP A 137 10.89 -4.15 -5.40
CA ASP A 137 11.04 -5.49 -5.97
C ASP A 137 12.06 -6.30 -5.17
N HIS A 138 11.57 -7.11 -4.23
CA HIS A 138 12.40 -7.98 -3.39
C HIS A 138 12.89 -9.24 -4.12
N ILE A 139 12.48 -9.46 -5.38
CA ILE A 139 13.02 -10.53 -6.23
C ILE A 139 14.36 -10.09 -6.83
N LYS A 140 14.45 -8.84 -7.29
CA LYS A 140 15.67 -8.24 -7.84
C LYS A 140 16.56 -7.61 -6.76
N GLY A 141 16.02 -7.42 -5.56
CA GLY A 141 16.65 -6.73 -4.45
C GLY A 141 16.23 -5.27 -4.39
N VAL A 142 16.16 -4.73 -3.17
CA VAL A 142 15.72 -3.35 -2.91
C VAL A 142 16.91 -2.52 -2.45
N THR A 143 17.10 -1.37 -3.10
CA THR A 143 18.11 -0.38 -2.70
C THR A 143 17.53 1.03 -2.68
N HIS A 144 17.70 1.72 -1.56
CA HIS A 144 17.30 3.12 -1.39
C HIS A 144 18.52 4.03 -1.56
N TYR A 145 18.59 4.74 -2.69
CA TYR A 145 19.77 5.55 -3.02
C TYR A 145 19.71 6.99 -2.46
N SER A 146 18.50 7.49 -2.16
CA SER A 146 18.27 8.88 -1.76
C SER A 146 17.13 9.00 -0.73
N PRO A 147 17.34 8.58 0.52
CA PRO A 147 16.35 8.77 1.56
C PRO A 147 16.12 10.27 1.81
N ARG A 148 14.88 10.65 2.15
CA ARG A 148 14.45 12.06 2.22
C ARG A 148 15.18 12.83 3.31
N ASN A 149 15.40 12.20 4.44
CA ASN A 149 16.24 12.64 5.54
C ASN A 149 17.61 11.95 5.45
N ARG A 150 18.36 12.24 4.39
CA ARG A 150 19.82 12.04 4.43
C ARG A 150 20.37 12.97 5.51
N GLN A 151 20.59 12.49 6.73
CA GLN A 151 21.59 13.13 7.58
C GLN A 151 22.89 13.07 6.78
N GLN A 152 23.40 14.22 6.36
CA GLN A 152 24.78 14.29 5.93
C GLN A 152 25.62 13.70 7.08
N PRO A 153 26.65 12.90 6.80
CA PRO A 153 27.62 12.58 7.85
C PRO A 153 28.02 13.92 8.44
N ASN A 154 27.87 14.10 9.74
CA ASN A 154 28.55 15.18 10.42
C ASN A 154 30.03 14.96 10.09
N ASP A 155 30.57 15.79 9.20
CA ASP A 155 32.01 15.97 9.07
C ASP A 155 32.47 16.54 10.41
N ALA A 156 32.69 15.63 11.36
CA ALA A 156 33.51 15.87 12.53
C ALA A 156 34.93 16.02 11.99
N LEU A 157 35.29 17.26 11.69
CA LEU A 157 36.68 17.68 11.68
C LEU A 157 36.80 18.81 12.69
N GLU A 158 37.53 18.46 13.76
CA GLU A 158 38.16 19.33 14.74
C GLU A 158 38.99 20.45 14.07
#